data_AF-A0A929NVS2-F1
#
_entry.id   AF-A0A929NVS2-F1
#
_cell.length_a   1.000
_cell.length_b   1.000
_cell.length_c   1.000
_cell.angle_alpha   90.00
_cell.angle_beta   90.00
_cell.angle_gamma   90.00
#
_symmetry.space_group_name_H-M   'P 1'
#
loop_
_entity.id
_entity.type
_entity.pdbx_description
1 polymer ?
#
loop_
_entity_poly.entity_id
_entity_poly.type
_entity_poly.pdbx_seq_one_letter_code
_entity_poly.pdbx_strand_id
1 'polypeptide(L)'
;MQVIRGLHNCRKKHQNGVLTIGNFDGLHPGHQKIFEQLHAEAKLLDTHGYLMTFEPLPQEYFAKGNTAGRLMNRVEKMRLLNSFNPSIRPDYLLFLNFNQALASMSAGEFIEKILIKRLKIKAVIVGDDFRFGCDRKGDFSLLQSYGKKYQFSVISIASHLIEKQRVSSTLIRDA
;
A
#
# COMPACT_ATOMS: atom_id res chain seq x y z
N MET A 1 -3.30 15.88 2.67
CA MET A 1 -3.21 14.69 1.81
C MET A 1 -4.08 14.92 0.57
N GLN A 2 -3.55 14.66 -0.63
CA GLN A 2 -4.31 14.66 -1.88
C GLN A 2 -4.76 13.23 -2.25
N VAL A 3 -6.03 13.06 -2.64
CA VAL A 3 -6.55 11.76 -3.11
C VAL A 3 -6.44 11.64 -4.62
N ILE A 4 -5.97 10.49 -5.10
CA ILE A 4 -5.84 10.13 -6.51
C ILE A 4 -6.71 8.91 -6.78
N ARG A 5 -7.66 9.02 -7.71
CA ARG A 5 -8.58 7.93 -8.06
C ARG A 5 -8.12 7.28 -9.36
N GLY A 6 -7.44 6.13 -9.25
CA GLY A 6 -6.94 5.38 -10.40
C GLY A 6 -5.67 5.96 -11.03
N LEU A 7 -4.91 5.08 -11.68
CA LEU A 7 -3.60 5.41 -12.27
C LEU A 7 -3.67 6.47 -13.37
N HIS A 8 -4.79 6.60 -14.08
CA HIS A 8 -4.96 7.60 -15.14
C HIS A 8 -4.87 9.04 -14.60
N ASN A 9 -5.24 9.25 -13.33
CA ASN A 9 -5.15 10.55 -12.67
C ASN A 9 -3.75 10.86 -12.09
N CYS A 10 -2.79 9.93 -12.19
CA CYS A 10 -1.40 10.22 -11.83
C CYS A 10 -0.76 11.22 -12.82
N ARG A 11 -0.10 12.24 -12.28
CA ARG A 11 0.60 13.28 -13.05
C ARG A 11 2.10 13.20 -12.73
N LYS A 12 2.93 13.97 -13.45
CA LYS A 12 4.39 14.05 -13.20
C LYS A 12 4.74 14.34 -11.74
N LYS A 13 3.97 15.21 -11.07
CA LYS A 13 4.15 15.55 -9.64
C LYS A 13 3.90 14.38 -8.66
N HIS A 14 3.29 13.28 -9.11
CA HIS A 14 3.07 12.07 -8.30
C HIS A 14 4.09 10.97 -8.64
N GLN A 15 5.17 11.28 -9.36
CA GLN A 15 6.24 10.33 -9.67
C GLN A 15 7.44 10.51 -8.73
N ASN A 16 8.40 9.58 -8.77
CA ASN A 16 9.69 9.69 -8.06
C ASN A 16 9.60 9.74 -6.53
N GLY A 17 8.64 9.03 -5.95
CA GLY A 17 8.36 9.07 -4.50
C GLY A 17 8.44 7.71 -3.85
N VAL A 18 8.21 7.70 -2.54
CA VAL A 18 8.21 6.51 -1.71
C VAL A 18 6.79 5.97 -1.62
N LEU A 19 6.62 4.67 -1.85
CA LEU A 19 5.32 4.04 -1.90
C LEU A 19 5.16 3.01 -0.80
N THR A 20 4.00 2.99 -0.16
CA THR A 20 3.53 1.79 0.55
C THR A 20 2.24 1.25 -0.08
N ILE A 21 2.07 -0.07 -0.07
CA ILE A 21 1.00 -0.77 -0.79
C ILE A 21 0.31 -1.75 0.16
N GLY A 22 -1.03 -1.75 0.16
CA GLY A 22 -1.80 -2.63 1.02
C GLY A 22 -3.28 -2.31 1.08
N ASN A 23 -4.02 -3.17 1.79
CA ASN A 23 -5.46 -2.96 2.00
C ASN A 23 -5.72 -1.82 2.99
N PHE A 24 -4.83 -1.63 3.99
CA PHE A 24 -4.94 -0.59 5.01
C PHE A 24 -6.35 -0.52 5.65
N ASP A 25 -6.94 -1.69 5.89
CA ASP A 25 -8.28 -1.80 6.46
C ASP A 25 -8.22 -1.59 7.98
N GLY A 26 -9.02 -0.66 8.49
CA GLY A 26 -9.02 -0.25 9.90
C GLY A 26 -7.86 0.67 10.36
N LEU A 27 -6.81 0.88 9.55
CA LEU A 27 -5.70 1.80 9.86
C LEU A 27 -5.10 1.65 11.28
N HIS A 28 -5.01 0.40 11.73
CA HIS A 28 -4.49 0.03 13.06
C HIS A 28 -3.03 0.48 13.31
N PRO A 29 -2.52 0.41 14.57
CA PRO A 29 -1.18 0.89 14.93
C PRO A 29 -0.03 0.31 14.07
N GLY A 30 -0.14 -0.93 13.59
CA GLY A 30 0.81 -1.49 12.63
C GLY A 30 0.95 -0.69 11.33
N HIS A 31 -0.14 -0.08 10.82
CA HIS A 31 -0.09 0.81 9.66
C HIS A 31 0.56 2.16 9.97
N GLN A 32 0.42 2.67 11.20
CA GLN A 32 1.05 3.93 11.60
C GLN A 32 2.59 3.81 11.55
N LYS A 33 3.15 2.67 11.96
CA LYS A 33 4.59 2.38 11.81
C LYS A 33 5.06 2.38 10.35
N ILE A 34 4.24 1.85 9.44
CA ILE A 34 4.51 1.92 8.01
C ILE A 34 4.53 3.38 7.55
N PHE A 35 3.63 4.22 8.06
CA PHE A 35 3.55 5.62 7.68
C PHE A 35 4.69 6.47 8.27
N GLU A 36 5.16 6.16 9.47
CA GLU A 36 6.38 6.72 10.04
C GLU A 36 7.59 6.44 9.16
N GLN A 37 7.79 5.17 8.75
CA GLN A 37 8.87 4.82 7.82
C GLN A 37 8.68 5.51 6.46
N LEU A 38 7.45 5.57 5.95
CA LEU A 38 7.12 6.23 4.69
C LEU A 38 7.56 7.69 4.70
N HIS A 39 7.27 8.39 5.79
CA HIS A 39 7.66 9.79 5.95
C HIS A 39 9.17 9.95 6.10
N ALA A 40 9.82 9.10 6.92
CA ALA A 40 11.27 9.15 7.11
C ALA A 40 12.04 8.93 5.80
N GLU A 41 11.63 7.94 5.01
CA GLU A 41 12.26 7.63 3.72
C GLU A 41 11.97 8.72 2.68
N ALA A 42 10.75 9.24 2.63
CA ALA A 42 10.40 10.33 1.73
C ALA A 42 11.25 11.59 2.01
N LYS A 43 11.46 11.92 3.30
CA LYS A 43 12.32 13.03 3.72
C LYS A 43 13.79 12.78 3.37
N LEU A 44 14.30 11.56 3.57
CA LEU A 44 15.68 11.20 3.22
C LEU A 44 15.96 11.37 1.72
N LEU A 45 14.98 11.05 0.88
CA LEU A 45 15.07 11.11 -0.57
C LEU A 45 14.61 12.43 -1.18
N ASP A 46 14.32 13.44 -0.35
CA ASP A 46 13.76 14.75 -0.75
C ASP A 46 12.57 14.61 -1.72
N THR A 47 11.60 13.79 -1.32
CA THR A 47 10.42 13.47 -2.11
C THR A 47 9.19 13.29 -1.22
N HIS A 48 8.09 12.79 -1.79
CA HIS A 48 6.81 12.58 -1.13
C HIS A 48 6.50 11.10 -0.90
N GLY A 49 5.64 10.84 0.09
CA GLY A 49 5.11 9.51 0.41
C GLY A 49 3.70 9.30 -0.14
N TYR A 50 3.45 8.17 -0.79
CA TYR A 50 2.10 7.74 -1.17
C TYR A 50 1.68 6.46 -0.46
N LEU A 51 0.42 6.47 -0.06
CA LEU A 51 -0.34 5.29 0.29
C LEU A 51 -1.10 4.78 -0.94
N MET A 52 -0.79 3.58 -1.41
CA MET A 52 -1.60 2.90 -2.43
C MET A 52 -2.48 1.84 -1.78
N THR A 53 -3.77 1.93 -2.07
CA THR A 53 -4.78 0.97 -1.61
C THR A 53 -5.76 0.62 -2.72
N PHE A 54 -6.69 -0.29 -2.44
CA PHE A 54 -7.57 -0.89 -3.42
C PHE A 54 -9.03 -0.54 -3.13
N GLU A 55 -9.83 -0.37 -4.18
CA GLU A 55 -11.29 -0.27 -4.08
C GLU A 55 -11.93 -0.99 -5.29
N PRO A 56 -12.75 -2.05 -5.09
CA PRO A 56 -13.01 -2.74 -3.82
C PRO A 56 -11.74 -3.37 -3.23
N LEU A 57 -11.78 -3.83 -1.98
CA LEU A 57 -10.66 -4.59 -1.43
C LEU A 57 -10.55 -5.95 -2.15
N PRO A 58 -9.33 -6.52 -2.31
CA PRO A 58 -9.15 -7.81 -3.00
C PRO A 58 -10.03 -8.92 -2.42
N GLN A 59 -10.15 -8.99 -1.09
CA GLN A 59 -11.00 -9.97 -0.42
C GLN A 59 -12.48 -9.83 -0.82
N GLU A 60 -12.98 -8.61 -0.92
CA GLU A 60 -14.38 -8.34 -1.32
C GLU A 60 -14.61 -8.68 -2.80
N TYR A 61 -13.64 -8.37 -3.66
CA TYR A 61 -13.70 -8.70 -5.07
C TYR A 61 -13.83 -10.22 -5.29
N PHE A 62 -13.02 -11.01 -4.58
CA PHE A 62 -13.06 -12.48 -4.69
C PHE A 62 -14.26 -13.10 -3.98
N ALA A 63 -14.73 -12.50 -2.87
CA ALA A 63 -15.83 -13.02 -2.06
C ALA A 63 -17.20 -12.96 -2.74
N LYS A 64 -17.38 -12.15 -3.80
CA LYS A 64 -18.66 -11.97 -4.52
C LYS A 64 -19.89 -11.79 -3.61
N GLY A 65 -19.71 -11.16 -2.44
CA GLY A 65 -20.78 -10.90 -1.46
C GLY A 65 -20.69 -11.70 -0.15
N ASN A 66 -19.83 -12.72 -0.03
CA ASN A 66 -19.63 -13.48 1.20
C ASN A 66 -18.27 -13.15 1.86
N THR A 67 -18.16 -11.96 2.45
CA THR A 67 -16.93 -11.43 3.06
C THR A 67 -17.16 -11.13 4.55
N ALA A 68 -16.11 -11.22 5.37
CA ALA A 68 -16.13 -10.89 6.80
C ALA A 68 -16.37 -9.39 7.12
N GLY A 69 -16.81 -8.60 6.13
CA GLY A 69 -16.94 -7.15 6.22
C GLY A 69 -15.57 -6.43 6.19
N ARG A 70 -15.57 -5.20 5.65
CA ARG A 70 -14.44 -4.28 5.83
C ARG A 70 -14.56 -3.61 7.20
N LEU A 71 -13.43 -3.35 7.87
CA LEU A 71 -13.41 -2.54 9.10
C LEU A 71 -13.72 -1.08 8.82
N MET A 72 -13.36 -0.62 7.61
CA MET A 72 -13.43 0.80 7.26
C MET A 72 -13.75 0.99 5.78
N ASN A 73 -14.79 1.77 5.50
CA ASN A 73 -15.11 2.17 4.14
C ASN A 73 -14.15 3.26 3.63
N ARG A 74 -14.26 3.57 2.33
CA ARG A 74 -13.40 4.56 1.66
C ARG A 74 -13.44 5.95 2.32
N VAL A 75 -14.64 6.41 2.70
CA VAL A 75 -14.85 7.75 3.27
C VAL A 75 -14.25 7.82 4.67
N GLU A 76 -14.45 6.79 5.48
CA GLU A 76 -13.86 6.67 6.82
C GLU A 76 -12.33 6.62 6.75
N LYS A 77 -11.76 5.84 5.81
CA LYS A 77 -10.31 5.77 5.57
C LYS A 77 -9.73 7.14 5.26
N MET A 78 -10.38 7.89 4.38
CA MET A 78 -9.97 9.25 4.05
C MET A 78 -10.05 10.19 5.26
N ARG A 79 -11.13 10.10 6.06
CA ARG A 79 -11.32 10.93 7.25
C ARG A 79 -10.24 10.64 8.30
N LEU A 80 -10.01 9.36 8.60
CA LEU A 80 -9.03 8.95 9.61
C LEU A 80 -7.59 9.28 9.18
N LEU A 81 -7.22 9.06 7.92
CA LEU A 81 -5.91 9.50 7.41
C LEU A 81 -5.75 11.02 7.53
N ASN A 82 -6.81 11.80 7.29
CA ASN A 82 -6.74 13.24 7.42
C ASN A 82 -6.60 13.70 8.88
N SER A 83 -7.11 12.94 9.86
CA SER A 83 -6.94 13.24 11.29
C SER A 83 -5.59 12.81 11.86
N PHE A 84 -4.78 12.05 11.10
CA PHE A 84 -3.42 11.71 11.53
C PHE A 84 -2.52 12.95 11.58
N ASN A 85 -1.53 12.90 12.48
CA ASN A 85 -0.53 13.95 12.62
C ASN A 85 0.15 14.19 11.25
N PRO A 86 0.27 15.46 10.78
CA PRO A 86 0.92 15.78 9.51
C PRO A 86 2.30 15.16 9.32
N SER A 87 3.07 14.96 10.40
CA SER A 87 4.43 14.39 10.38
C SER A 87 4.47 12.88 10.09
N ILE A 88 3.34 12.19 10.11
CA ILE A 88 3.24 10.77 9.73
C ILE A 88 2.19 10.53 8.64
N ARG A 89 1.47 11.57 8.22
CA ARG A 89 0.37 11.42 7.27
C ARG A 89 0.93 11.33 5.85
N PRO A 90 0.49 10.35 5.02
CA PRO A 90 0.89 10.30 3.61
C PRO A 90 0.51 11.58 2.86
N ASP A 91 1.35 12.01 1.92
CA ASP A 91 1.07 13.16 1.06
C ASP A 91 -0.06 12.85 0.08
N TYR A 92 -0.05 11.62 -0.43
CA TYR A 92 -0.99 11.14 -1.42
C TYR A 92 -1.66 9.82 -1.01
N LEU A 93 -2.94 9.70 -1.32
CA LEU A 93 -3.70 8.45 -1.24
C LEU A 93 -4.17 8.04 -2.63
N LEU A 94 -3.58 6.98 -3.18
CA LEU A 94 -3.91 6.41 -4.47
C LEU A 94 -4.84 5.20 -4.30
N PHE A 95 -6.06 5.31 -4.82
CA PHE A 95 -6.96 4.17 -4.97
C PHE A 95 -6.74 3.51 -6.34
N LEU A 96 -6.32 2.25 -6.33
CA LEU A 96 -6.39 1.38 -7.50
C LEU A 96 -7.74 0.68 -7.55
N ASN A 97 -8.37 0.71 -8.73
CA ASN A 97 -9.57 -0.09 -8.94
C ASN A 97 -9.18 -1.57 -8.99
N PHE A 98 -9.65 -2.37 -8.03
CA PHE A 98 -9.38 -3.80 -8.03
C PHE A 98 -10.42 -4.49 -8.92
N ASN A 99 -9.99 -4.85 -10.12
CA ASN A 99 -10.83 -5.46 -11.16
C ASN A 99 -10.13 -6.68 -11.76
N GLN A 100 -10.79 -7.32 -12.74
CA GLN A 100 -10.24 -8.52 -13.39
C GLN A 100 -8.84 -8.29 -13.96
N ALA A 101 -8.58 -7.13 -14.57
CA ALA A 101 -7.28 -6.82 -15.14
C ALA A 101 -6.17 -6.72 -14.08
N LEU A 102 -6.48 -6.16 -12.90
CA LEU A 102 -5.52 -6.11 -11.80
C LEU A 102 -5.36 -7.48 -11.12
N ALA A 103 -6.45 -8.25 -10.98
CA ALA A 103 -6.45 -9.59 -10.40
C ALA A 103 -5.65 -10.60 -11.23
N SER A 104 -5.68 -10.48 -12.56
CA SER A 104 -4.92 -11.33 -13.48
C SER A 104 -3.52 -10.80 -13.79
N MET A 105 -3.14 -9.61 -13.30
CA MET A 105 -1.84 -9.01 -13.57
C MET A 105 -0.76 -9.76 -12.80
N SER A 106 0.27 -10.24 -13.50
CA SER A 106 1.40 -10.88 -12.83
C SER A 106 2.15 -9.89 -11.92
N ALA A 107 2.86 -10.40 -10.92
CA ALA A 107 3.63 -9.55 -10.02
C ALA A 107 4.73 -8.75 -10.75
N GLY A 108 5.40 -9.37 -11.74
CA GLY A 108 6.39 -8.68 -12.58
C GLY A 108 5.76 -7.56 -13.41
N GLU A 109 4.60 -7.79 -14.02
CA GLU A 109 3.87 -6.74 -14.74
C GLU A 109 3.43 -5.60 -13.82
N PHE A 110 2.98 -5.91 -12.61
CA PHE A 110 2.62 -4.90 -11.62
C PHE A 110 3.82 -4.00 -11.32
N ILE A 111 4.99 -4.59 -11.06
CA ILE A 111 6.22 -3.83 -10.80
C ILE A 111 6.60 -2.98 -12.01
N GLU A 112 6.68 -3.57 -13.21
CA GLU A 112 7.14 -2.86 -14.39
C GLU A 112 6.17 -1.78 -14.86
N LYS A 113 4.87 -2.11 -15.00
CA LYS A 113 3.88 -1.20 -15.57
C LYS A 113 3.49 -0.12 -14.56
N ILE A 114 3.30 -0.47 -13.30
CA ILE A 114 2.76 0.46 -12.30
C ILE A 114 3.89 1.13 -11.53
N LEU A 115 4.76 0.36 -10.88
CA LEU A 115 5.77 0.94 -9.99
C LEU A 115 6.84 1.70 -10.78
N ILE A 116 7.41 1.07 -11.81
CA ILE A 116 8.53 1.63 -12.57
C ILE A 116 8.05 2.60 -13.64
N LYS A 117 7.19 2.15 -14.57
CA LYS A 117 6.80 2.98 -15.73
C LYS A 117 5.85 4.12 -15.34
N ARG A 118 4.82 3.84 -14.55
CA ARG A 118 3.77 4.83 -14.25
C ARG A 118 4.15 5.76 -13.09
N LEU A 119 4.62 5.20 -11.98
CA LEU A 119 4.93 5.95 -10.76
C LEU A 119 6.41 6.32 -10.65
N LYS A 120 7.32 5.61 -11.32
CA LYS A 120 8.78 5.83 -11.22
C LYS A 120 9.23 5.91 -9.77
N ILE A 121 8.75 5.00 -8.94
CA ILE A 121 9.02 5.02 -7.50
C ILE A 121 10.54 5.01 -7.20
N LYS A 122 10.91 5.62 -6.07
CA LYS A 122 12.28 5.58 -5.55
C LYS A 122 12.47 4.53 -4.47
N ALA A 123 11.41 4.26 -3.72
CA ALA A 123 11.40 3.19 -2.72
C ALA A 123 9.99 2.60 -2.54
N VAL A 124 9.94 1.34 -2.09
CA VAL A 124 8.71 0.65 -1.66
C VAL A 124 8.88 0.19 -0.23
N ILE A 125 7.87 0.47 0.60
CA ILE A 125 7.77 -0.01 1.98
C ILE A 125 6.57 -0.96 2.07
N VAL A 126 6.82 -2.19 2.51
CA VAL A 126 5.79 -3.23 2.64
C VAL A 126 5.91 -3.93 3.99
N GLY A 127 4.82 -4.55 4.45
CA GLY A 127 4.87 -5.45 5.60
C GLY A 127 5.64 -6.73 5.28
N ASP A 128 6.14 -7.38 6.32
CA ASP A 128 6.88 -8.65 6.25
C ASP A 128 6.13 -9.81 5.57
N ASP A 129 4.80 -9.84 5.64
CA ASP A 129 3.95 -10.84 5.00
C ASP A 129 3.28 -10.37 3.69
N PHE A 130 3.76 -9.27 3.11
CA PHE A 130 3.15 -8.68 1.93
C PHE A 130 3.21 -9.61 0.72
N ARG A 131 2.04 -9.82 0.10
CA ARG A 131 1.89 -10.60 -1.14
C ARG A 131 1.06 -9.81 -2.15
N PHE A 132 1.43 -9.90 -3.43
CA PHE A 132 0.77 -9.15 -4.51
C PHE A 132 0.85 -9.87 -5.86
N GLY A 133 0.18 -9.31 -6.87
CA GLY A 133 0.07 -9.91 -8.20
C GLY A 133 -0.86 -11.12 -8.24
N CYS A 134 -1.05 -11.65 -9.43
CA CYS A 134 -1.88 -12.81 -9.71
C CYS A 134 -1.48 -13.98 -8.80
N ASP A 135 -2.48 -14.63 -8.21
CA ASP A 135 -2.35 -15.74 -7.25
C ASP A 135 -1.40 -15.46 -6.08
N ARG A 136 -1.20 -14.19 -5.70
CA ARG A 136 -0.31 -13.78 -4.59
C ARG A 136 1.14 -14.23 -4.79
N LYS A 137 1.58 -14.42 -6.05
CA LYS A 137 2.91 -14.94 -6.40
C LYS A 137 4.06 -13.92 -6.20
N GLY A 138 3.74 -12.64 -6.06
CA GLY A 138 4.71 -11.59 -5.75
C GLY A 138 4.95 -11.46 -4.25
N ASP A 139 6.19 -11.21 -3.87
CA ASP A 139 6.63 -10.99 -2.50
C ASP A 139 7.80 -10.01 -2.38
N PHE A 140 8.31 -9.88 -1.17
CA PHE A 140 9.44 -9.01 -0.86
C PHE A 140 10.71 -9.37 -1.65
N SER A 141 11.02 -10.66 -1.80
CA SER A 141 12.21 -11.11 -2.55
C SER A 141 12.10 -10.74 -4.04
N LEU A 142 10.90 -10.87 -4.62
CA LEU A 142 10.64 -10.40 -5.97
C LEU A 142 10.78 -8.88 -6.09
N LEU A 143 10.26 -8.11 -5.14
CA LEU A 143 10.44 -6.66 -5.12
C LEU A 143 11.92 -6.30 -5.05
N GLN A 144 12.70 -6.96 -4.19
CA GLN A 144 14.14 -6.72 -4.07
C GLN A 144 14.92 -7.03 -5.34
N SER A 145 14.61 -8.14 -6.04
CA SER A 145 15.30 -8.48 -7.29
C SER A 145 15.05 -7.42 -8.36
N TYR A 146 13.79 -6.95 -8.48
CA TYR A 146 13.45 -5.83 -9.36
C TYR A 146 14.04 -4.49 -8.87
N GLY A 147 14.10 -4.28 -7.56
CA GLY A 147 14.72 -3.10 -6.95
C GLY A 147 16.17 -2.94 -7.36
N LYS A 148 16.95 -4.04 -7.34
CA LYS A 148 18.32 -4.08 -7.86
C LYS A 148 18.39 -3.77 -9.35
N LYS A 149 17.49 -4.36 -10.15
CA LYS A 149 17.47 -4.19 -11.62
C LYS A 149 17.07 -2.77 -12.06
N TYR A 150 16.13 -2.15 -11.36
CA TYR A 150 15.50 -0.87 -11.74
C TYR A 150 15.84 0.29 -10.79
N GLN A 151 16.78 0.08 -9.87
CA GLN A 151 17.33 1.09 -8.96
C GLN A 151 16.27 1.78 -8.07
N PHE A 152 15.46 0.98 -7.38
CA PHE A 152 14.59 1.45 -6.29
C PHE A 152 14.81 0.63 -5.02
N SER A 153 14.68 1.26 -3.85
CA SER A 153 14.87 0.60 -2.56
C SER A 153 13.62 -0.19 -2.15
N VAL A 154 13.80 -1.29 -1.42
CA VAL A 154 12.70 -2.07 -0.86
C VAL A 154 12.93 -2.26 0.62
N ILE A 155 11.98 -1.81 1.41
CA ILE A 155 12.05 -1.77 2.87
C ILE A 155 10.92 -2.65 3.41
N SER A 156 11.27 -3.57 4.31
CA SER A 156 10.31 -4.41 5.02
C SER A 156 10.07 -3.83 6.41
N ILE A 157 8.82 -3.76 6.82
CA ILE A 157 8.41 -3.40 8.18
C ILE A 157 7.90 -4.65 8.88
N ALA A 158 8.56 -4.99 9.99
CA ALA A 158 8.16 -6.11 10.82
C ALA A 158 6.75 -5.89 11.38
N SER A 159 6.00 -6.98 11.48
CA SER A 159 4.67 -7.00 12.06
C SER A 159 4.66 -6.39 13.48
N HIS A 160 3.70 -5.52 13.74
CA HIS A 160 3.54 -4.91 15.05
C HIS A 160 2.85 -5.87 16.02
N LEU A 161 3.44 -6.05 17.20
CA LEU A 161 2.89 -6.89 18.27
C LEU A 161 2.39 -6.02 19.43
N ILE A 162 1.22 -6.35 19.98
CA ILE A 162 0.70 -5.88 21.28
C ILE A 162 0.51 -7.13 22.13
N GLU A 163 1.08 -7.15 23.35
CA GLU A 163 1.01 -8.32 24.25
C GLU A 163 1.44 -9.65 23.59
N LYS A 164 2.45 -9.59 22.71
CA LYS A 164 2.96 -10.70 21.88
C LYS A 164 2.00 -11.21 20.79
N GLN A 165 0.81 -10.62 20.65
CA GLN A 165 -0.11 -10.91 19.56
C GLN A 165 0.06 -9.91 18.42
N ARG A 166 -0.03 -10.42 17.19
CA ARG A 166 0.08 -9.59 15.98
C ARG A 166 -1.12 -8.66 15.87
N VAL A 167 -0.90 -7.37 15.64
CA VAL A 167 -1.97 -6.44 15.30
C VAL A 167 -2.26 -6.56 13.81
N SER A 168 -3.48 -6.98 13.44
CA SER A 168 -3.91 -7.11 12.04
C SER A 168 -5.41 -6.83 11.90
N SER A 169 -5.85 -6.44 10.70
CA SER A 169 -7.28 -6.24 10.44
C SER A 169 -8.13 -7.50 10.69
N THR A 170 -7.57 -8.70 10.51
CA THR A 170 -8.27 -9.95 10.80
C THR A 170 -8.57 -10.07 12.29
N LEU A 171 -7.55 -9.94 13.14
CA LEU A 171 -7.74 -10.04 14.59
C LEU A 171 -8.63 -8.93 15.15
N ILE A 172 -8.63 -7.75 14.55
CA ILE A 172 -9.54 -6.66 14.95
C ILE A 172 -11.00 -6.95 14.55
N ARG A 173 -11.25 -7.71 13.47
CA ARG A 173 -12.61 -8.12 13.09
C ARG A 173 -13.15 -9.22 13.99
N ASP A 174 -12.26 -10.09 14.49
CA ASP A 174 -12.61 -11.28 15.25
C ASP A 174 -12.64 -11.04 16.78
N ALA A 175 -12.27 -9.84 17.23
CA ALA A 175 -12.25 -9.42 18.64
C ALA A 175 -13.57 -8.77 19.08
#